data_AF-A0A7Y3CF33-F1
#
_entry.id   AF-A0A7Y3CF33-F1
#
_cell.length_a   1.000
_cell.length_b   1.000
_cell.length_c   1.000
_cell.angle_alpha   90.00
_cell.angle_beta   90.00
_cell.angle_gamma   90.00
#
_symmetry.space_group_name_H-M   'P 1'
#
loop_
_entity.id
_entity.type
_entity.pdbx_description
1 polymer ?
#
loop_
_entity_poly.entity_id
_entity_poly.type
_entity_poly.pdbx_seq_one_letter_code
_entity_poly.pdbx_strand_id
1 'polypeptide(L)'
;AGIPVQQLNRLKPWLCALSLSSIEFLKLGFDPAFGIDMYFFNKAKRDGKQIQGFETAQFQLSLMTQMNRNQEEMMLRQTLIDLEVIEKDAASLVHYWKNGDAKGLDSLISRSFKGLPELYDRWFLNRNKHWLAEIKKLMGKNENIFIIVGAGHLVGRNGLVELLREERYKIHQR
;
A
#
# COMPACT_ATOMS: atom_id res chain seq x y z
N ALA A 1 -13.54 2.43 -17.21
CA ALA A 1 -14.49 2.07 -16.13
C ALA A 1 -15.94 1.84 -16.58
N GLY A 2 -16.50 2.54 -17.57
CA GLY A 2 -17.90 2.33 -17.99
C GLY A 2 -18.96 2.81 -17.00
N ILE A 3 -18.53 3.56 -15.97
CA ILE A 3 -19.40 4.15 -14.95
C ILE A 3 -19.95 5.48 -15.47
N PRO A 4 -21.27 5.75 -15.36
CA PRO A 4 -21.82 7.05 -15.70
C PRO A 4 -21.21 8.17 -14.84
N VAL A 5 -20.75 9.25 -15.48
CA VAL A 5 -20.10 10.39 -14.81
C VAL A 5 -20.97 10.98 -13.70
N GLN A 6 -22.30 10.95 -13.86
CA GLN A 6 -23.27 11.45 -12.88
C GLN A 6 -23.20 10.69 -11.55
N GLN A 7 -22.82 9.41 -11.56
CA GLN A 7 -22.63 8.63 -10.33
C GLN A 7 -21.33 9.03 -9.62
N LEU A 8 -20.29 9.35 -10.38
CA LEU A 8 -19.00 9.79 -9.85
C LEU A 8 -19.08 11.20 -9.21
N ASN A 9 -19.94 12.07 -9.73
CA ASN A 9 -20.14 13.44 -9.19
C ASN A 9 -20.66 13.47 -7.74
N ARG A 10 -21.18 12.35 -7.22
CA ARG A 10 -21.65 12.24 -5.83
C ARG A 10 -20.55 11.80 -4.86
N LEU A 11 -19.40 11.38 -5.38
CA LEU A 11 -18.28 10.87 -4.58
C LEU A 11 -17.28 12.00 -4.30
N LYS A 12 -16.60 11.91 -3.15
CA LYS A 12 -15.36 12.67 -2.94
C LYS A 12 -14.32 12.26 -4.00
N PRO A 13 -13.44 13.15 -4.47
CA PRO A 13 -12.48 12.83 -5.53
C PRO A 13 -11.59 11.62 -5.19
N TRP A 14 -11.18 11.47 -3.93
CA TRP A 14 -10.39 10.31 -3.50
C TRP A 14 -11.15 8.99 -3.60
N LEU A 15 -12.46 9.00 -3.33
CA LEU A 15 -13.30 7.81 -3.40
C LEU A 15 -13.59 7.44 -4.86
N CYS A 16 -13.73 8.45 -5.73
CA CYS A 16 -13.77 8.27 -7.17
C CYS A 16 -12.48 7.61 -7.68
N ALA A 17 -11.32 8.16 -7.31
CA ALA A 17 -10.01 7.62 -7.66
C ALA A 17 -9.86 6.14 -7.23
N LEU A 18 -10.14 5.84 -5.96
CA LEU A 18 -10.08 4.48 -5.42
C LEU A 18 -11.02 3.52 -6.15
N SER A 19 -12.24 3.94 -6.45
CA SER A 19 -13.24 3.13 -7.14
C SER A 19 -12.82 2.81 -8.57
N LEU A 20 -12.31 3.81 -9.30
CA LEU A 20 -11.86 3.65 -10.68
C LEU A 20 -10.69 2.65 -10.77
N SER A 21 -9.66 2.83 -9.95
CA SER A 21 -8.52 1.91 -9.89
C SER A 21 -8.96 0.49 -9.53
N SER A 22 -9.82 0.34 -8.52
CA SER A 22 -10.30 -0.98 -8.09
C SER A 22 -11.05 -1.71 -9.21
N ILE A 23 -11.90 -1.00 -9.94
CA ILE A 23 -12.68 -1.59 -11.05
C ILE A 23 -11.77 -2.03 -12.19
N GLU A 24 -10.76 -1.25 -12.55
CA GLU A 24 -9.83 -1.63 -13.61
C GLU A 24 -8.92 -2.81 -13.17
N PHE A 25 -8.45 -2.85 -11.92
CA PHE A 25 -7.76 -4.03 -11.40
C PHE A 25 -8.63 -5.30 -11.41
N LEU A 26 -9.90 -5.19 -11.03
CA LEU A 26 -10.84 -6.32 -11.09
C LEU A 26 -11.01 -6.84 -12.53
N LYS A 27 -11.11 -5.95 -13.52
CA LYS A 27 -11.19 -6.33 -14.94
C LYS A 27 -9.94 -7.04 -15.44
N LEU A 28 -8.78 -6.68 -14.91
CA LEU A 28 -7.51 -7.36 -15.17
C LEU A 28 -7.37 -8.69 -14.42
N GLY A 29 -8.37 -9.11 -13.65
CA GLY A 29 -8.40 -10.38 -12.92
C GLY A 29 -7.77 -10.32 -11.53
N PHE A 30 -7.44 -9.14 -11.00
CA PHE A 30 -6.97 -8.97 -9.63
C PHE A 30 -8.17 -8.96 -8.68
N ASP A 31 -8.51 -10.12 -8.15
CA ASP A 31 -9.56 -10.28 -7.14
C ASP A 31 -8.95 -10.20 -5.71
N PRO A 32 -9.36 -9.20 -4.90
CA PRO A 32 -8.89 -9.04 -3.52
C PRO A 32 -9.13 -10.26 -2.62
N ALA A 33 -10.10 -11.13 -2.92
CA ALA A 33 -10.36 -12.35 -2.17
C ALA A 33 -9.16 -13.32 -2.19
N PHE A 34 -8.32 -13.24 -3.23
CA PHE A 34 -7.09 -14.04 -3.36
C PHE A 34 -5.82 -13.28 -2.95
N GLY A 35 -5.96 -12.10 -2.32
CA GLY A 35 -4.82 -11.32 -1.83
C GLY A 35 -4.03 -12.04 -0.73
N ILE A 36 -2.72 -11.79 -0.69
CA ILE A 36 -1.79 -12.39 0.29
C ILE A 36 -2.21 -12.06 1.73
N ASP A 37 -2.62 -10.81 1.97
CA ASP A 37 -3.12 -10.32 3.26
C ASP A 37 -4.31 -11.16 3.75
N MET A 38 -5.31 -11.38 2.89
CA MET A 38 -6.50 -12.15 3.22
C MET A 38 -6.18 -13.64 3.44
N TYR A 39 -5.32 -14.20 2.60
CA TYR A 39 -4.87 -15.58 2.73
C TYR A 39 -4.23 -15.84 4.09
N PHE A 40 -3.25 -15.02 4.49
CA PHE A 40 -2.54 -15.21 5.74
C PHE A 40 -3.36 -14.79 6.97
N PHE A 41 -4.22 -13.79 6.87
CA PHE A 41 -5.15 -13.45 7.94
C PHE A 41 -6.08 -14.62 8.27
N ASN A 42 -6.68 -15.24 7.24
CA ASN A 42 -7.54 -16.41 7.41
C ASN A 42 -6.75 -17.63 7.87
N LYS A 43 -5.50 -17.80 7.42
CA LYS A 43 -4.61 -18.84 7.92
C LYS A 43 -4.28 -18.65 9.40
N ALA A 44 -3.89 -17.46 9.83
CA ALA A 44 -3.59 -17.15 11.22
C ALA A 44 -4.78 -17.40 12.14
N LYS A 45 -6.00 -17.04 11.71
CA LYS A 45 -7.24 -17.35 12.43
C LYS A 45 -7.45 -18.86 12.59
N ARG A 46 -7.33 -19.63 11.51
CA ARG A 46 -7.48 -21.09 11.54
C ARG A 46 -6.43 -21.76 12.43
N ASP A 47 -5.21 -21.24 12.43
CA ASP A 47 -4.10 -21.74 13.24
C ASP A 47 -4.15 -21.24 14.70
N GLY A 48 -5.16 -20.45 15.10
CA GLY A 48 -5.27 -19.90 16.46
C GLY A 48 -4.16 -18.92 16.84
N LYS A 49 -3.51 -18.28 15.87
CA LYS A 49 -2.41 -17.33 16.12
C LYS A 49 -2.95 -15.99 16.59
N GLN A 50 -2.21 -15.32 17.47
CA GLN A 50 -2.50 -13.94 17.82
C GLN A 50 -2.33 -13.06 16.57
N ILE A 51 -3.34 -12.24 16.31
CA ILE A 51 -3.33 -11.26 15.21
C ILE A 51 -3.34 -9.87 15.84
N GLN A 52 -2.37 -9.06 15.44
CA GLN A 52 -2.26 -7.66 15.85
C GLN A 52 -2.14 -6.80 14.60
N GLY A 53 -2.98 -5.78 14.49
CA GLY A 53 -2.83 -4.73 13.49
C GLY A 53 -1.93 -3.61 14.01
N PHE A 54 -1.14 -3.01 13.13
CA PHE A 54 -0.40 -1.78 13.47
C PHE A 54 -1.29 -0.53 13.46
N GLU A 55 -2.48 -0.62 12.87
CA GLU A 55 -3.39 0.51 12.66
C GLU A 55 -4.84 0.07 12.80
N THR A 56 -5.73 1.06 12.97
CA THR A 56 -7.18 0.85 12.96
C THR A 56 -7.76 1.20 11.58
N ALA A 57 -8.93 0.64 11.26
CA ALA A 57 -9.67 1.03 10.06
C ALA A 57 -9.99 2.54 10.04
N GLN A 58 -10.28 3.12 11.21
CA GLN A 58 -10.53 4.56 11.35
C GLN A 58 -9.31 5.40 11.00
N PHE A 59 -8.11 4.95 11.40
CA PHE A 59 -6.87 5.62 11.02
C PHE A 59 -6.69 5.59 9.51
N GLN A 60 -6.83 4.43 8.87
CA GLN A 60 -6.69 4.34 7.41
C GLN A 60 -7.72 5.20 6.66
N LEU A 61 -8.97 5.25 7.13
CA LEU A 61 -9.97 6.14 6.57
C LEU A 61 -9.58 7.62 6.73
N SER A 62 -9.00 8.00 7.87
CA SER A 62 -8.53 9.36 8.13
C SER A 62 -7.43 9.82 7.17
N LEU A 63 -6.56 8.91 6.70
CA LEU A 63 -5.55 9.22 5.68
C LEU A 63 -6.19 9.75 4.40
N MET A 64 -7.39 9.25 4.08
CA MET A 64 -8.15 9.65 2.91
C MET A 64 -8.98 10.91 3.17
N THR A 65 -9.70 10.96 4.29
CA THR A 65 -10.67 12.03 4.57
C THR A 65 -10.04 13.34 5.08
N GLN A 66 -8.79 13.32 5.53
CA GLN A 66 -8.03 14.52 5.93
C GLN A 66 -7.17 15.10 4.81
N MET A 67 -7.35 14.65 3.57
CA MET A 67 -6.76 15.35 2.42
C MET A 67 -7.47 16.69 2.22
N ASN A 68 -6.69 17.73 1.92
CA ASN A 68 -7.29 18.98 1.47
C ASN A 68 -7.79 18.83 0.03
N ARG A 69 -8.63 19.78 -0.42
CA ARG A 69 -9.25 19.71 -1.76
C ARG A 69 -8.24 19.59 -2.89
N ASN A 70 -7.10 20.29 -2.80
CA ASN A 70 -6.06 20.21 -3.82
C ASN A 70 -5.44 18.81 -3.88
N GLN A 71 -5.13 18.22 -2.71
CA GLN A 71 -4.62 16.85 -2.61
C GLN A 71 -5.61 15.83 -3.18
N GLU A 72 -6.91 15.94 -2.87
CA GLU A 72 -7.95 15.09 -3.44
C GLU A 72 -8.01 15.19 -4.98
N GLU A 73 -7.98 16.42 -5.52
CA GLU A 73 -8.02 16.67 -6.97
C GLU A 73 -6.76 16.18 -7.69
N MET A 74 -5.57 16.41 -7.11
CA MET A 74 -4.30 15.92 -7.66
C MET A 74 -4.23 14.40 -7.63
N MET A 75 -4.68 13.75 -6.56
CA MET A 75 -4.76 12.29 -6.49
C MET A 75 -5.67 11.73 -7.59
N LEU A 76 -6.85 12.33 -7.79
CA LEU A 76 -7.76 11.90 -8.86
C LEU A 76 -7.13 12.09 -10.25
N ARG A 77 -6.48 13.23 -10.51
CA ARG A 77 -5.78 13.47 -11.77
C ARG A 77 -4.67 12.45 -12.02
N GLN A 78 -3.83 12.19 -11.02
CA GLN A 78 -2.76 11.20 -11.13
C GLN A 78 -3.34 9.80 -11.37
N THR A 79 -4.44 9.46 -10.71
CA THR A 79 -5.14 8.20 -10.94
C THR A 79 -5.61 8.09 -12.39
N LEU A 80 -6.21 9.12 -12.96
CA LEU A 80 -6.64 9.11 -14.37
C LEU A 80 -5.47 8.89 -15.35
N ILE A 81 -4.30 9.46 -15.06
CA ILE A 81 -3.07 9.22 -15.84
C ILE A 81 -2.60 7.77 -15.69
N ASP A 82 -2.57 7.25 -14.46
CA ASP A 82 -2.14 5.87 -14.19
C ASP A 82 -3.08 4.85 -14.83
N LEU A 83 -4.39 5.15 -14.92
CA LEU A 83 -5.38 4.30 -15.60
C LEU A 83 -5.09 4.11 -17.10
N GLU A 84 -4.39 5.05 -17.77
CA GLU A 84 -4.03 4.90 -19.18
C GLU A 84 -2.98 3.78 -19.40
N VAL A 85 -2.22 3.45 -18.36
CA VAL A 85 -1.11 2.48 -18.42
C VAL A 85 -1.29 1.32 -17.41
N ILE A 86 -2.46 1.22 -16.77
CA ILE A 86 -2.71 0.29 -15.66
C ILE A 86 -2.47 -1.17 -16.00
N GLU A 87 -2.78 -1.62 -17.22
CA GLU A 87 -2.53 -3.01 -17.64
C GLU A 87 -1.02 -3.32 -17.64
N LYS A 88 -0.23 -2.43 -18.25
CA LYS A 88 1.24 -2.55 -18.28
C LYS A 88 1.82 -2.48 -16.87
N ASP A 89 1.32 -1.58 -16.06
CA ASP A 89 1.78 -1.39 -14.68
C ASP A 89 1.43 -2.58 -13.79
N ALA A 90 0.24 -3.16 -13.96
CA ALA A 90 -0.19 -4.36 -13.26
C ALA A 90 0.68 -5.57 -13.64
N ALA A 91 1.00 -5.74 -14.93
CA ALA A 91 1.93 -6.77 -15.39
C ALA A 91 3.34 -6.56 -14.80
N SER A 92 3.82 -5.31 -14.78
CA SER A 92 5.12 -4.95 -14.20
C SER A 92 5.15 -5.19 -12.69
N LEU A 93 4.08 -4.83 -11.96
CA LEU A 93 3.91 -5.07 -10.53
C LEU A 93 4.04 -6.57 -10.21
N VAL A 94 3.33 -7.42 -10.94
CA VAL A 94 3.39 -8.88 -10.77
C VAL A 94 4.79 -9.41 -11.09
N HIS A 95 5.41 -8.92 -12.16
CA HIS A 95 6.77 -9.31 -12.55
C HIS A 95 7.80 -8.95 -11.46
N TYR A 96 7.82 -7.70 -11.00
CA TYR A 96 8.76 -7.26 -9.98
C TYR A 96 8.53 -7.98 -8.65
N TRP A 97 7.27 -8.16 -8.24
CA TRP A 97 6.93 -8.89 -7.03
C TRP A 97 7.41 -10.34 -7.06
N LYS A 98 7.14 -11.07 -8.15
CA LYS A 98 7.54 -12.49 -8.29
C LYS A 98 9.06 -12.69 -8.30
N ASN A 99 9.81 -11.72 -8.79
CA ASN A 99 11.27 -11.79 -8.89
C ASN A 99 12.00 -11.10 -7.73
N GLY A 100 11.28 -10.56 -6.74
CA GLY A 100 11.89 -9.82 -5.63
C GLY A 100 12.59 -8.52 -6.06
N ASP A 101 12.20 -7.92 -7.19
CA ASP A 101 12.80 -6.68 -7.68
C ASP A 101 12.25 -5.46 -6.91
N ALA A 102 12.89 -5.19 -5.76
CA ALA A 102 12.55 -4.06 -4.91
C ALA A 102 12.73 -2.70 -5.61
N LYS A 103 13.68 -2.56 -6.55
CA LYS A 103 13.93 -1.30 -7.26
C LYS A 103 12.86 -1.04 -8.31
N GLY A 104 12.44 -2.08 -9.03
CA GLY A 104 11.31 -2.01 -9.96
C GLY A 104 10.02 -1.63 -9.26
N LEU A 105 9.72 -2.25 -8.11
CA LEU A 105 8.58 -1.90 -7.27
C LEU A 105 8.63 -0.46 -6.76
N ASP A 106 9.77 -0.02 -6.22
CA ASP A 106 9.95 1.37 -5.74
C ASP A 106 9.72 2.39 -6.86
N SER A 107 10.29 2.13 -8.04
CA SER A 107 10.12 3.01 -9.21
C SER A 107 8.67 3.10 -9.66
N LEU A 108 7.96 1.97 -9.69
CA LEU A 108 6.55 1.91 -10.08
C LEU A 108 5.67 2.71 -9.11
N ILE A 109 5.88 2.50 -7.80
CA ILE A 109 5.12 3.16 -6.74
C ILE A 109 5.44 4.65 -6.69
N SER A 110 6.72 5.02 -6.69
CA SER A 110 7.14 6.43 -6.64
C SER A 110 6.59 7.25 -7.80
N ARG A 111 6.44 6.65 -8.99
CA ARG A 111 5.84 7.33 -10.16
C ARG A 111 4.38 7.71 -9.91
N SER A 112 3.59 6.85 -9.26
CA SER A 112 2.18 7.15 -8.90
C SER A 112 2.04 8.27 -7.85
N PHE A 113 3.14 8.69 -7.21
CA PHE A 113 3.17 9.83 -6.28
C PHE A 113 3.98 11.01 -6.83
N LYS A 114 4.27 11.03 -8.14
CA LYS A 114 4.98 12.15 -8.77
C LYS A 114 4.19 13.45 -8.58
N GLY A 115 4.83 14.45 -7.96
CA GLY A 115 4.17 15.73 -7.63
C GLY A 115 3.26 15.68 -6.40
N LEU A 116 3.22 14.56 -5.67
CA LEU A 116 2.43 14.35 -4.46
C LEU A 116 3.30 13.94 -3.24
N PRO A 117 4.43 14.64 -2.95
CA PRO A 117 5.36 14.21 -1.90
C PRO A 117 4.72 14.15 -0.51
N GLU A 118 3.83 15.09 -0.19
CA GLU A 118 3.13 15.10 1.10
C GLU A 118 2.19 13.89 1.28
N LEU A 119 1.56 13.42 0.20
CA LEU A 119 0.72 12.21 0.26
C LEU A 119 1.60 10.98 0.39
N TYR A 120 2.72 10.91 -0.34
CA TYR A 120 3.69 9.83 -0.19
C TYR A 120 4.19 9.74 1.26
N ASP A 121 4.58 10.86 1.85
CA ASP A 121 5.08 10.87 3.22
C ASP A 121 4.01 10.45 4.22
N ARG A 122 2.76 10.92 4.04
CA ARG A 122 1.64 10.55 4.90
C ARG A 122 1.29 9.07 4.78
N TRP A 123 1.30 8.51 3.57
CA TRP A 123 0.82 7.16 3.29
C TRP A 123 1.89 6.08 3.42
N PHE A 124 3.18 6.45 3.38
CA PHE A 124 4.29 5.54 3.54
C PHE A 124 5.22 5.95 4.67
N LEU A 125 5.96 7.07 4.54
CA LEU A 125 7.04 7.41 5.49
C LEU A 125 6.57 7.49 6.95
N ASN A 126 5.51 8.25 7.21
CA ASN A 126 4.99 8.47 8.57
C ASN A 126 4.44 7.17 9.17
N ARG A 127 3.79 6.34 8.34
CA ARG A 127 3.28 5.03 8.75
C ARG A 127 4.43 4.06 9.03
N ASN A 128 5.43 4.01 8.16
CA ASN A 128 6.61 3.18 8.35
C ASN A 128 7.37 3.55 9.62
N LYS A 129 7.51 4.86 9.94
CA LYS A 129 8.09 5.32 11.20
C LYS A 129 7.28 4.88 12.42
N HIS A 130 5.95 4.98 12.36
CA HIS A 130 5.08 4.51 13.42
C HIS A 130 5.20 2.99 13.61
N TRP A 131 5.14 2.24 12.51
CA TRP A 131 5.26 0.78 12.54
C TRP A 131 6.63 0.31 12.99
N LEU A 132 7.71 0.99 12.62
CA LEU A 132 9.06 0.67 13.09
C LEU A 132 9.12 0.66 14.63
N ALA A 133 8.49 1.64 15.29
CA ALA A 133 8.44 1.68 16.75
C ALA A 133 7.69 0.46 17.33
N GLU A 134 6.57 0.05 16.72
CA GLU A 134 5.82 -1.14 17.14
C GLU A 134 6.59 -2.44 16.86
N ILE A 135 7.25 -2.54 15.72
CA ILE A 135 8.10 -3.67 15.34
C ILE A 135 9.23 -3.82 16.36
N LYS A 136 9.90 -2.73 16.75
CA LYS A 136 10.96 -2.75 17.77
C LYS A 136 10.44 -3.27 19.13
N LYS A 137 9.23 -2.87 19.54
CA LYS A 137 8.60 -3.40 20.76
C LYS A 137 8.33 -4.90 20.65
N LEU A 138 7.84 -5.36 19.50
CA LEU A 138 7.59 -6.78 19.26
C LEU A 138 8.89 -7.59 19.27
N MET A 139 9.94 -7.12 18.59
CA MET A 139 11.25 -7.78 18.54
C MET A 139 11.94 -7.89 19.91
N GLY A 140 11.55 -7.06 20.89
CA GLY A 140 11.99 -7.19 22.29
C GLY A 140 11.39 -8.40 23.02
N LYS A 141 10.37 -9.04 22.44
CA LYS A 141 9.78 -10.28 22.96
C LYS A 141 10.54 -11.49 22.42
N ASN A 142 10.65 -12.55 23.23
CA ASN A 142 11.28 -13.80 22.83
C ASN A 142 10.32 -14.68 22.01
N GLU A 143 9.79 -14.14 20.90
CA GLU A 143 8.77 -14.77 20.06
C GLU A 143 9.13 -14.64 18.57
N ASN A 144 8.74 -15.64 17.78
CA ASN A 144 8.83 -15.56 16.33
C ASN A 144 7.65 -14.73 15.79
N ILE A 145 7.95 -13.60 15.17
CA ILE A 145 6.94 -12.67 14.67
C ILE A 145 6.91 -12.74 13.14
N PHE A 146 5.70 -12.85 12.58
CA PHE A 146 5.47 -12.78 11.14
C PHE A 146 4.65 -11.52 10.82
N ILE A 147 5.24 -10.60 10.05
CA ILE A 147 4.64 -9.31 9.70
C ILE A 147 4.26 -9.31 8.23
N ILE A 148 3.05 -8.85 7.95
CA ILE A 148 2.52 -8.71 6.59
C ILE A 148 2.11 -7.26 6.40
N VAL A 149 2.64 -6.63 5.36
CA VAL A 149 2.36 -5.24 4.96
C VAL A 149 2.33 -5.15 3.44
N GLY A 150 1.69 -4.11 2.91
CA GLY A 150 1.69 -3.84 1.47
C GLY A 150 3.11 -3.62 0.93
N ALA A 151 3.36 -4.08 -0.31
CA ALA A 151 4.69 -4.08 -0.93
C ALA A 151 5.38 -2.70 -0.91
N GLY A 152 4.62 -1.61 -1.07
CA GLY A 152 5.15 -0.24 -1.01
C GLY A 152 5.79 0.16 0.31
N HIS A 153 5.43 -0.52 1.41
CA HIS A 153 6.04 -0.28 2.71
C HIS A 153 7.41 -0.95 2.88
N LEU A 154 7.80 -1.86 1.98
CA LEU A 154 9.05 -2.61 2.06
C LEU A 154 10.17 -2.03 1.19
N VAL A 155 9.83 -1.19 0.22
CA VAL A 155 10.75 -0.73 -0.83
C VAL A 155 11.07 0.76 -0.70
N GLY A 156 12.14 1.17 -1.38
CA GLY A 156 12.63 2.55 -1.35
C GLY A 156 13.34 2.92 -0.04
N ARG A 157 13.93 4.13 -0.02
CA ARG A 157 14.72 4.62 1.12
C ARG A 157 13.93 4.75 2.42
N ASN A 158 12.63 4.98 2.30
CA ASN A 158 11.72 5.13 3.44
C ASN A 158 11.01 3.82 3.81
N GLY A 159 11.32 2.71 3.15
CA GLY A 159 10.75 1.40 3.41
C GLY A 159 11.23 0.81 4.73
N LEU A 160 10.41 -0.06 5.33
CA LEU A 160 10.71 -0.71 6.62
C LEU A 160 12.04 -1.47 6.60
N VAL A 161 12.42 -2.06 5.46
CA VAL A 161 13.67 -2.81 5.33
C VAL A 161 14.88 -1.89 5.53
N GLU A 162 14.89 -0.72 4.88
CA GLU A 162 15.97 0.25 5.04
C GLU A 162 15.97 0.85 6.45
N LEU A 163 14.80 1.21 6.98
CA LEU A 163 14.66 1.74 8.34
C LEU A 163 15.19 0.75 9.40
N LEU A 164 14.96 -0.56 9.22
CA LEU A 164 15.52 -1.58 10.12
C LEU A 164 17.05 -1.72 9.95
N ARG A 165 17.60 -1.53 8.74
CA ARG A 165 19.05 -1.52 8.53
C ARG A 165 19.70 -0.31 9.22
N GLU A 166 19.06 0.86 9.18
CA GLU A 166 19.53 2.06 9.89
C GLU A 166 19.58 1.86 11.42
N GLU A 167 18.62 1.09 11.95
CA GLU A 167 18.58 0.64 13.34
C GLU A 167 19.59 -0.50 13.65
N ARG A 168 20.45 -0.84 12.69
CA ARG A 168 21.52 -1.86 12.78
C ARG A 168 21.02 -3.29 13.00
N TYR A 169 19.78 -3.59 12.63
CA TYR A 169 19.31 -4.97 12.61
C TYR A 169 19.97 -5.77 11.49
N LYS A 170 20.21 -7.06 11.77
CA LYS A 170 20.69 -8.00 10.75
C LYS A 170 19.54 -8.39 9.83
N ILE A 171 19.60 -7.96 8.58
CA ILE A 171 18.58 -8.24 7.57
C ILE A 171 19.06 -9.31 6.61
N HIS A 172 18.19 -10.30 6.35
CA HIS A 172 18.36 -11.29 5.30
C HIS A 172 17.18 -11.17 4.33
N GLN A 173 17.48 -10.75 3.09
CA GLN A 173 16.52 -10.67 2.00
C GLN A 173 16.92 -11.69 0.94
N ARG A 174 15.96 -12.50 0.48
CA ARG A 174 16.14 -13.55 -0.52
C ARG A 174 15.16 -13.34 -1.66
#